data_AF-A0A950ATQ1-F1
#
_entry.id   AF-A0A950ATQ1-F1
#
_cell.length_a   1.000
_cell.length_b   1.000
_cell.length_c   1.000
_cell.angle_alpha   90.00
_cell.angle_beta   90.00
_cell.angle_gamma   90.00
#
_symmetry.space_group_name_H-M   'P 1'
#
loop_
_entity.id
_entity.type
_entity.pdbx_description
1 polymer ?
#
loop_
_entity_poly.entity_id
_entity_poly.type
_entity_poly.pdbx_seq_one_letter_code
_entity_poly.pdbx_strand_id
1 'polypeptide(L)'
;HPTEVISDKVSAVLTWLDEILLHVSRGVRWDSDHVVTLTDELQAIAQEVVRGDDLDRVHIGLDFFDASINRVAAWVVGARCMLKALLLALLEPTERLRRLEAEGDLTSRLAMLEELKTLPLGAVWDYYCAKSDVPVGPAWIDEVKRYEKDVLSRRP
;
A
#
# COMPACT_ATOMS: atom_id res chain seq x y z
N HIS A 1 -17.18 -6.43 -8.98
CA HIS A 1 -18.09 -5.54 -9.74
C HIS A 1 -17.45 -4.16 -9.95
N PRO A 2 -17.85 -3.37 -10.96
CA PRO A 2 -17.40 -1.97 -11.07
C PRO A 2 -17.73 -1.21 -9.78
N THR A 3 -16.78 -0.40 -9.28
CA THR A 3 -16.82 0.36 -8.01
C THR A 3 -16.86 -0.45 -6.71
N GLU A 4 -16.81 -1.78 -6.78
CA GLU A 4 -16.63 -2.60 -5.58
C GLU A 4 -15.20 -2.46 -5.05
N VAL A 5 -15.08 -2.25 -3.74
CA VAL A 5 -13.82 -2.09 -3.03
C VAL A 5 -13.67 -3.20 -1.99
N ILE A 6 -12.44 -3.66 -1.78
CA ILE A 6 -12.16 -4.75 -0.85
C ILE A 6 -11.91 -4.23 0.56
N SER A 7 -11.48 -2.97 0.69
CA SER A 7 -11.34 -2.26 1.97
C SER A 7 -12.59 -2.42 2.86
N ASP A 8 -13.77 -2.11 2.31
CA ASP A 8 -15.08 -2.22 3.01
C ASP A 8 -15.43 -3.64 3.49
N LYS A 9 -14.80 -4.68 2.92
CA LYS A 9 -15.08 -6.08 3.26
C LYS A 9 -14.24 -6.59 4.42
N VAL A 10 -13.09 -5.96 4.70
CA VAL A 10 -12.12 -6.44 5.68
C VAL A 10 -12.75 -6.52 7.07
N SER A 11 -13.28 -5.40 7.56
CA SER A 11 -13.91 -5.32 8.88
C SER A 11 -15.13 -6.21 9.01
N ALA A 12 -15.92 -6.37 7.94
CA ALA A 12 -17.08 -7.27 7.93
C ALA A 12 -16.67 -8.75 8.04
N VAL A 13 -15.70 -9.19 7.24
CA VAL A 13 -15.29 -10.60 7.19
C VAL A 13 -14.58 -11.04 8.47
N LEU A 14 -13.75 -10.17 9.05
CA LEU A 14 -13.00 -10.47 10.28
C LEU A 14 -13.87 -10.59 11.54
N THR A 15 -15.15 -10.27 11.46
CA THR A 15 -16.11 -10.63 12.54
C THR A 15 -16.48 -12.11 12.56
N TRP A 16 -16.21 -12.84 11.47
CA TRP A 16 -16.58 -14.25 11.31
C TRP A 16 -15.40 -15.18 11.03
N LEU A 17 -14.28 -14.66 10.55
CA LEU A 17 -13.07 -15.42 10.25
C LEU A 17 -11.93 -15.02 11.17
N ASP A 18 -11.13 -15.99 11.61
CA ASP A 18 -9.96 -15.72 12.44
C ASP A 18 -8.87 -14.97 11.66
N GLU A 19 -8.67 -15.35 10.38
CA GLU A 19 -7.65 -14.79 9.50
C GLU A 19 -8.20 -14.64 8.07
N ILE A 20 -7.64 -13.70 7.29
CA ILE A 20 -7.94 -13.53 5.87
C ILE A 20 -6.66 -13.37 5.04
N LEU A 21 -6.74 -13.71 3.75
CA LEU A 21 -5.70 -13.47 2.77
C LEU A 21 -6.16 -12.39 1.79
N LEU A 22 -5.36 -11.35 1.63
CA LEU A 22 -5.56 -10.29 0.64
C LEU A 22 -4.60 -10.48 -0.52
N HIS A 23 -5.16 -10.72 -1.71
CA HIS A 23 -4.42 -10.57 -2.96
C HIS A 23 -4.59 -9.14 -3.45
N VAL A 24 -3.52 -8.36 -3.37
CA VAL A 24 -3.53 -6.95 -3.77
C VAL A 24 -3.02 -6.82 -5.20
N SER A 25 -3.92 -6.43 -6.08
CA SER A 25 -3.70 -6.16 -7.50
C SER A 25 -4.26 -4.79 -7.89
N ARG A 26 -4.00 -4.34 -9.13
CA ARG A 26 -4.67 -3.16 -9.70
C ARG A 26 -5.46 -3.54 -10.94
N GLY A 27 -6.77 -3.66 -10.78
CA GLY A 27 -7.71 -3.85 -11.90
C GLY A 27 -7.87 -2.56 -12.73
N VAL A 28 -7.72 -2.65 -14.05
CA VAL A 28 -7.92 -1.56 -15.00
C VAL A 28 -9.04 -1.96 -15.95
N ARG A 29 -10.28 -1.60 -15.59
CA ARG A 29 -11.54 -1.96 -16.28
C ARG A 29 -11.93 -3.44 -16.23
N TRP A 30 -10.96 -4.33 -16.08
CA TRP A 30 -11.12 -5.76 -15.86
C TRP A 30 -10.03 -6.24 -14.88
N ASP A 31 -10.01 -7.54 -14.56
CA ASP A 31 -9.00 -8.17 -13.71
C ASP A 31 -7.67 -8.28 -14.47
N SER A 32 -7.00 -7.13 -14.61
CA SER A 32 -5.95 -6.91 -15.60
C SER A 32 -4.54 -7.06 -15.04
N ASP A 33 -4.41 -7.46 -13.77
CA ASP A 33 -3.14 -7.74 -13.10
C ASP A 33 -2.08 -6.64 -13.23
N HIS A 34 -2.48 -5.37 -13.24
CA HIS A 34 -1.48 -4.30 -13.31
C HIS A 34 -0.78 -4.15 -11.97
N VAL A 35 0.47 -3.68 -12.04
CA VAL A 35 1.27 -3.38 -10.86
C VAL A 35 0.51 -2.45 -9.92
N VAL A 36 0.53 -2.80 -8.64
CA VAL A 36 -0.01 -2.00 -7.54
C VAL A 36 0.69 -0.64 -7.52
N THR A 37 -0.10 0.42 -7.46
CA THR A 37 0.36 1.80 -7.28
C THR A 37 -0.25 2.37 -6.02
N LEU A 38 0.30 3.46 -5.48
CA LEU A 38 -0.21 4.11 -4.27
C LEU A 38 -1.51 4.88 -4.56
N THR A 39 -2.59 4.14 -4.76
CA THR A 39 -3.95 4.64 -5.03
C THR A 39 -4.72 4.87 -3.74
N ASP A 40 -5.89 5.50 -3.86
CA ASP A 40 -6.82 5.67 -2.73
C ASP A 40 -7.27 4.30 -2.18
N GLU A 41 -7.60 3.34 -3.04
CA GLU A 41 -8.03 2.00 -2.58
C GLU A 41 -6.91 1.24 -1.86
N LEU A 42 -5.65 1.34 -2.33
CA LEU A 42 -4.53 0.71 -1.62
C LEU A 42 -4.36 1.30 -0.22
N GLN A 43 -4.50 2.62 -0.11
CA GLN A 43 -4.45 3.32 1.17
C GLN A 43 -5.63 2.93 2.07
N ALA A 44 -6.84 2.82 1.50
CA ALA A 44 -8.03 2.38 2.24
C ALA A 44 -7.87 0.96 2.78
N ILE A 45 -7.34 0.02 1.99
CA ILE A 45 -7.02 -1.34 2.46
C ILE A 45 -6.05 -1.30 3.64
N ALA A 46 -4.95 -0.56 3.51
CA ALA A 46 -3.96 -0.46 4.58
C ALA A 46 -4.54 0.20 5.84
N GLN A 47 -5.39 1.22 5.68
CA GLN A 47 -6.10 1.87 6.77
C GLN A 47 -7.02 0.90 7.50
N GLU A 48 -7.84 0.11 6.80
CA GLU A 48 -8.74 -0.86 7.44
C GLU A 48 -7.96 -1.89 8.27
N VAL A 49 -6.88 -2.44 7.71
CA VAL A 49 -6.05 -3.43 8.42
C VAL A 49 -5.40 -2.83 9.67
N VAL A 50 -4.81 -1.62 9.56
CA VAL A 50 -4.10 -0.99 10.69
C VAL A 50 -5.07 -0.45 11.73
N ARG A 51 -6.17 0.19 11.33
CA ARG A 51 -7.20 0.69 12.25
C ARG A 51 -7.84 -0.48 13.00
N GLY A 52 -8.09 -1.60 12.33
CA GLY A 52 -8.67 -2.80 12.93
C GLY A 52 -7.76 -3.51 13.96
N ASP A 53 -6.48 -3.14 14.04
CA ASP A 53 -5.46 -3.89 14.80
C ASP A 53 -5.32 -5.34 14.28
N ASP A 54 -5.49 -5.53 12.97
CA ASP A 54 -5.60 -6.83 12.32
C ASP A 54 -4.33 -7.24 11.55
N LEU A 55 -3.19 -6.57 11.80
CA LEU A 55 -1.91 -6.87 11.12
C LEU A 55 -1.46 -8.33 11.31
N ASP A 56 -1.81 -8.95 12.44
CA ASP A 56 -1.49 -10.35 12.74
C ASP A 56 -2.52 -11.33 12.15
N ARG A 57 -3.67 -10.84 11.66
CA ARG A 57 -4.78 -11.65 11.14
C ARG A 57 -4.93 -11.56 9.62
N VAL A 58 -4.29 -10.57 9.00
CA VAL A 58 -4.40 -10.28 7.57
C VAL A 58 -3.09 -10.63 6.87
N HIS A 59 -3.12 -11.68 6.06
CA HIS A 59 -2.01 -12.07 5.21
C HIS A 59 -2.04 -11.25 3.92
N ILE A 60 -0.99 -10.48 3.65
CA ILE A 60 -0.92 -9.60 2.46
C ILE A 60 -0.05 -10.26 1.38
N GLY A 61 -0.69 -10.68 0.29
CA GLY A 61 -0.07 -11.15 -0.94
C GLY A 61 -0.17 -10.10 -2.05
N LEU A 62 0.85 -10.04 -2.91
CA LEU A 62 0.80 -9.23 -4.13
C LEU A 62 0.47 -10.14 -5.31
N ASP A 63 -0.58 -9.79 -6.04
CA ASP A 63 -1.04 -10.58 -7.18
C ASP A 63 -1.13 -9.66 -8.40
N PHE A 64 -0.06 -9.62 -9.20
CA PHE A 64 -0.03 -8.85 -10.44
C PHE A 64 1.03 -9.39 -11.39
N PHE A 65 0.82 -9.17 -12.68
CA PHE A 65 1.69 -9.62 -13.75
C PHE A 65 1.69 -8.61 -14.89
N ASP A 66 2.67 -7.71 -14.88
CA ASP A 66 2.89 -6.79 -15.99
C ASP A 66 4.13 -7.22 -16.79
N ALA A 67 3.88 -7.85 -17.95
CA ALA A 67 4.92 -8.28 -18.87
C ALA A 67 5.43 -7.18 -19.81
N SER A 68 4.85 -5.97 -19.76
CA SER A 68 5.22 -4.86 -20.65
C SER A 68 6.40 -4.03 -20.13
N ILE A 69 6.77 -4.20 -18.85
CA ILE A 69 7.86 -3.49 -18.19
C ILE A 69 8.88 -4.46 -17.58
N ASN A 70 9.99 -3.93 -17.07
CA ASN A 70 10.98 -4.71 -16.35
C ASN A 70 10.33 -5.39 -15.12
N ARG A 71 10.33 -6.72 -15.09
CA ARG A 71 9.66 -7.52 -14.04
C ARG A 71 10.23 -7.30 -12.63
N VAL A 72 11.53 -7.01 -12.52
CA VAL A 72 12.15 -6.66 -11.24
C VAL A 72 11.62 -5.30 -10.78
N ALA A 73 11.53 -4.33 -11.69
CA ALA A 73 10.93 -3.03 -11.37
C ALA A 73 9.45 -3.17 -10.96
N ALA A 74 8.67 -4.01 -11.65
CA ALA A 74 7.27 -4.26 -11.31
C ALA A 74 7.10 -4.72 -9.84
N TRP A 75 7.89 -5.70 -9.40
CA TRP A 75 7.89 -6.15 -8.01
C TRP A 75 8.35 -5.07 -7.03
N VAL A 76 9.45 -4.37 -7.33
CA VAL A 76 9.97 -3.31 -6.45
C VAL A 76 8.94 -2.20 -6.28
N VAL A 77 8.26 -1.79 -7.35
CA VAL A 77 7.20 -0.76 -7.30
C VAL A 77 6.02 -1.26 -6.48
N GLY A 78 5.45 -2.42 -6.81
CA GLY A 78 4.26 -2.93 -6.14
C GLY A 78 4.48 -3.14 -4.64
N ALA A 79 5.58 -3.79 -4.25
CA ALA A 79 5.91 -4.03 -2.85
C ALA A 79 6.17 -2.74 -2.08
N ARG A 80 6.92 -1.79 -2.65
CA ARG A 80 7.16 -0.48 -2.01
C ARG A 80 5.87 0.32 -1.89
N CYS A 81 4.94 0.23 -2.84
CA CYS A 81 3.64 0.89 -2.75
C CYS A 81 2.79 0.32 -1.62
N MET A 82 2.71 -1.00 -1.47
CA MET A 82 1.99 -1.64 -0.35
C MET A 82 2.60 -1.22 1.01
N LEU A 83 3.93 -1.28 1.14
CA LEU A 83 4.62 -0.87 2.37
C LEU A 83 4.41 0.62 2.68
N LYS A 84 4.39 1.50 1.67
CA LYS A 84 4.09 2.92 1.87
C LYS A 84 2.65 3.14 2.33
N ALA A 85 1.68 2.39 1.80
CA ALA A 85 0.30 2.47 2.24
C ALA A 85 0.14 2.04 3.71
N LEU A 86 0.81 0.95 4.12
CA LEU A 86 0.87 0.53 5.52
C LEU A 86 1.53 1.59 6.41
N LEU A 87 2.65 2.18 5.96
CA LEU A 87 3.32 3.25 6.71
C LEU A 87 2.42 4.49 6.87
N LEU A 88 1.69 4.88 5.82
CA LEU A 88 0.71 5.96 5.89
C LEU A 88 -0.35 5.69 6.95
N ALA A 89 -0.92 4.48 6.96
CA ALA A 89 -1.91 4.08 7.95
C ALA A 89 -1.33 4.02 9.37
N LEU A 90 -0.10 3.52 9.56
CA LEU A 90 0.59 3.48 10.86
C LEU A 90 0.93 4.87 11.43
N LEU A 91 1.07 5.88 10.56
CA LEU A 91 1.32 7.26 10.96
C LEU A 91 0.04 8.06 11.22
N GLU A 92 -1.13 7.47 10.98
CA GLU A 92 -2.41 8.11 11.22
C GLU A 92 -2.69 8.23 12.73
N PRO A 93 -3.18 9.39 13.23
CA PRO A 93 -3.65 9.53 14.59
C PRO A 93 -5.06 8.93 14.76
N THR A 94 -5.21 7.62 14.52
CA THR A 94 -6.50 6.91 14.45
C THR A 94 -7.37 7.12 15.69
N GLU A 95 -6.80 7.07 16.89
CA GLU A 95 -7.56 7.29 18.13
C GLU A 95 -8.18 8.69 18.22
N ARG A 96 -7.50 9.71 17.69
CA ARG A 96 -8.06 11.06 17.60
C ARG A 96 -9.17 11.14 16.57
N LEU A 97 -9.00 10.50 15.41
CA LEU A 97 -10.02 10.48 14.36
C LEU A 97 -11.29 9.74 14.81
N ARG A 98 -11.14 8.60 15.51
CA ARG A 98 -12.24 7.85 16.14
C ARG A 98 -13.01 8.71 17.13
N ARG A 99 -12.31 9.49 17.96
CA ARG A 99 -12.95 10.41 18.90
C ARG A 99 -13.77 11.47 18.18
N LEU A 100 -13.18 12.14 17.19
CA LEU A 100 -13.89 13.17 16.40
C LEU A 100 -15.14 12.59 15.72
N GLU A 101 -15.05 11.38 15.18
CA GLU A 101 -16.18 10.67 14.60
C GLU A 101 -17.27 10.36 15.63
N ALA A 102 -16.90 9.81 16.79
CA ALA A 102 -17.83 9.47 17.88
C ALA A 102 -18.52 10.71 18.48
N GLU A 103 -17.85 11.86 18.48
CA GLU A 103 -18.39 13.15 18.93
C GLU A 103 -19.25 13.84 17.84
N GLY A 104 -19.28 13.29 16.62
CA GLY A 104 -20.01 13.87 15.48
C GLY A 104 -19.33 15.09 14.86
N ASP A 105 -18.08 15.39 15.21
CA ASP A 105 -17.27 16.44 14.56
C ASP A 105 -16.71 15.95 13.22
N LEU A 106 -17.63 15.76 12.28
CA LEU A 106 -17.32 15.28 10.93
C LEU A 106 -16.47 16.28 10.13
N THR A 107 -16.55 17.57 10.47
CA THR A 107 -15.76 18.63 9.85
C THR A 107 -14.28 18.48 10.20
N SER A 108 -13.95 18.39 11.49
CA SER A 108 -12.55 18.19 11.90
C SER A 108 -12.03 16.83 11.46
N ARG A 109 -12.86 15.77 11.50
CA ARG A 109 -12.48 14.44 11.01
C ARG A 109 -12.05 14.51 9.53
N LEU A 110 -12.87 15.10 8.67
CA LEU A 110 -12.57 15.23 7.25
C LEU A 110 -11.34 16.12 7.01
N ALA A 111 -11.29 17.30 7.64
CA ALA A 111 -10.16 18.22 7.47
C ALA A 111 -8.83 17.57 7.88
N MET A 112 -8.81 16.85 9.01
CA MET A 112 -7.62 16.13 9.45
C MET A 112 -7.19 15.05 8.46
N LEU A 113 -8.12 14.23 7.95
CA LEU A 113 -7.80 13.20 6.95
C LEU A 113 -7.13 13.78 5.70
N GLU A 114 -7.55 14.97 5.26
CA GLU A 114 -6.93 15.66 4.12
C GLU A 114 -5.55 16.25 4.47
N GLU A 115 -5.39 16.88 5.64
CA GLU A 115 -4.11 17.42 6.09
C GLU A 115 -3.02 16.33 6.20
N LEU A 116 -3.39 15.12 6.65
CA LEU A 116 -2.49 13.97 6.75
C LEU A 116 -1.83 13.62 5.41
N LYS A 117 -2.50 13.85 4.27
CA LYS A 117 -1.98 13.53 2.93
C LYS A 117 -0.74 14.34 2.57
N THR A 118 -0.53 15.49 3.22
CA THR A 118 0.59 16.40 2.95
C THR A 118 1.67 16.38 4.03
N LEU A 119 1.50 15.57 5.08
CA LEU A 119 2.54 15.34 6.07
C LEU A 119 3.80 14.75 5.42
N PRO A 120 4.99 14.93 6.03
CA PRO A 120 6.27 14.54 5.44
C PRO A 120 6.52 13.02 5.46
N LEU A 121 5.64 12.24 4.84
CA LEU A 121 5.77 10.78 4.68
C LEU A 121 7.12 10.40 4.07
N GLY A 122 7.59 11.17 3.09
CA GLY A 122 8.86 10.93 2.41
C GLY A 122 10.03 10.79 3.38
N ALA A 123 10.09 11.65 4.41
CA ALA A 123 11.16 11.59 5.40
C ALA A 123 11.13 10.29 6.24
N VAL A 124 9.93 9.85 6.64
CA VAL A 124 9.77 8.60 7.41
C VAL A 124 10.06 7.38 6.52
N TRP A 125 9.58 7.39 5.28
CA TRP A 125 9.85 6.34 4.30
C TRP A 125 11.35 6.21 3.97
N ASP A 126 12.03 7.34 3.79
CA ASP A 126 13.45 7.37 3.48
C ASP A 126 14.27 6.82 4.66
N TYR A 127 13.91 7.19 5.89
CA TYR A 127 14.51 6.63 7.10
C TYR A 127 14.26 5.11 7.22
N TYR A 128 13.04 4.64 6.93
CA TYR A 128 12.73 3.21 6.90
C TYR A 128 13.59 2.46 5.88
N CYS A 129 13.76 3.02 4.67
CA CYS A 129 14.63 2.43 3.64
C CYS A 129 16.09 2.37 4.09
N ALA A 130 16.62 3.48 4.62
CA ALA A 130 18.00 3.55 5.11
C ALA A 130 18.26 2.55 6.25
N LYS A 131 17.32 2.43 7.20
CA LYS A 131 17.42 1.48 8.31
C LYS A 131 17.34 0.02 7.84
N SER A 132 16.64 -0.23 6.74
CA SER A 132 16.48 -1.56 6.15
C SER A 132 17.58 -1.91 5.13
N ASP A 133 18.62 -1.08 5.00
CA ASP A 133 19.73 -1.26 4.06
C ASP A 133 19.27 -1.42 2.59
N VAL A 134 18.25 -0.67 2.20
CA VAL A 134 17.75 -0.62 0.81
C VAL A 134 17.81 0.79 0.23
N PRO A 135 17.90 0.95 -1.11
CA PRO A 135 18.02 2.27 -1.71
C PRO A 135 16.86 3.22 -1.37
N VAL A 136 17.24 4.45 -1.00
CA VAL A 136 16.34 5.55 -0.67
C VAL A 136 15.83 6.23 -1.95
N GLY A 137 14.59 6.71 -1.94
CA GLY A 137 14.01 7.44 -3.07
C GLY A 137 14.07 6.66 -4.39
N PRO A 138 14.52 7.29 -5.50
CA PRO A 138 14.60 6.67 -6.82
C PRO A 138 15.88 5.87 -7.07
N ALA A 139 16.83 5.80 -6.12
CA ALA A 139 18.14 5.19 -6.34
C ALA A 139 18.08 3.70 -6.75
N TRP A 140 17.02 2.97 -6.37
CA TRP A 140 16.80 1.59 -6.79
C TRP A 140 16.63 1.44 -8.32
N ILE A 141 16.23 2.50 -9.03
CA ILE A 141 16.04 2.48 -10.49
C ILE A 141 17.38 2.21 -11.18
N ASP A 142 18.46 2.82 -10.70
CA ASP A 142 19.79 2.65 -11.28
C ASP A 142 20.33 1.23 -11.04
N GLU A 143 20.02 0.63 -9.88
CA GLU A 143 20.33 -0.76 -9.59
C GLU A 143 19.60 -1.73 -10.54
N VAL A 144 18.30 -1.50 -10.79
CA VAL A 144 17.53 -2.31 -11.76
C VAL A 144 18.08 -2.16 -13.17
N LYS A 145 18.40 -0.93 -13.61
CA LYS A 145 19.01 -0.68 -14.93
C LYS A 145 20.38 -1.35 -15.07
N ARG A 146 21.20 -1.32 -14.01
CA ARG A 146 22.49 -2.03 -13.98
C ARG A 146 22.28 -3.52 -14.13
N TYR A 147 21.38 -4.11 -13.34
CA TYR A 147 21.05 -5.54 -13.42
C TYR A 147 20.48 -5.94 -14.79
N GLU A 148 19.65 -5.09 -15.39
CA GLU A 148 19.12 -5.32 -16.73
C GLU A 148 20.23 -5.38 -17.77
N LYS A 149 21.15 -4.42 -17.76
CA LYS A 149 22.31 -4.39 -18.66
C LYS A 149 23.24 -5.57 -18.44
N ASP A 150 23.57 -5.89 -17.20
CA ASP A 150 24.65 -6.82 -16.87
C ASP A 150 24.20 -8.29 -16.86
N VAL A 151 22.90 -8.54 -16.62
CA VAL A 151 22.34 -9.89 -16.45
C VAL A 151 21.18 -10.15 -17.40
N LEU A 152 20.12 -9.33 -17.36
CA LEU A 152 18.89 -9.66 -18.11
C LEU A 152 19.09 -9.62 -19.63
N SER A 153 19.89 -8.67 -20.14
CA SER A 153 20.19 -8.51 -21.56
C SER A 153 20.93 -9.70 -22.20
N ARG A 154 21.52 -10.55 -21.36
CA ARG A 154 22.29 -11.74 -21.77
C ARG A 154 21.43 -13.01 -21.80
N ARG A 155 20.17 -12.93 -21.39
CA ARG A 155 19.25 -14.06 -21.43
C ARG A 155 18.75 -14.24 -22.87
N PRO A 156 18.66 -15.50 -23.36
CA PRO A 156 18.20 -15.80 -24.70
C PRO A 156 16.74 -15.39 -24.93
#